data_AF-A0A5C8M5P0-F1
#
_entry.id   AF-A0A5C8M5P0-F1
#
_cell.length_a   1.000
_cell.length_b   1.000
_cell.length_c   1.000
_cell.angle_alpha   90.00
_cell.angle_beta   90.00
_cell.angle_gamma   90.00
#
_symmetry.space_group_name_H-M   'P 1'
#
loop_
_entity.id
_entity.type
_entity.pdbx_description
1 polymer ?
#
loop_
_entity_poly.entity_id
_entity_poly.type
_entity_poly.pdbx_seq_one_letter_code
_entity_poly.pdbx_strand_id
1 'polypeptide(L)' 'SKYPREVQSWANELDVLLTFMDYPSSIRSVIYTTNAIERTIKEIRKRLKPMNSLNSLEAAEKIVYLT' A
#
# COMPACT_ATOMS: atom_id res chain seq x y z
N SER A 1 -11.09 -17.53 19.96
CA SER A 1 -10.05 -16.84 19.17
C SER A 1 -10.33 -15.34 19.21
N LYS A 2 -9.32 -14.49 19.47
CA LYS A 2 -9.49 -13.04 19.69
C LYS A 2 -9.80 -12.25 18.40
N TYR A 3 -9.45 -12.82 17.24
CA TYR A 3 -9.54 -12.18 15.92
C TYR A 3 -9.92 -13.23 14.84
N PRO A 4 -11.17 -13.71 14.84
CA PRO A 4 -11.58 -14.79 13.95
C PRO A 4 -11.67 -14.38 12.47
N ARG A 5 -11.96 -13.10 12.17
CA ARG A 5 -12.10 -12.61 10.79
C ARG A 5 -10.75 -12.49 10.10
N GLU A 6 -9.75 -12.05 10.85
CA GLU A 6 -8.38 -11.87 10.43
C GLU A 6 -7.79 -13.23 10.06
N VAL A 7 -7.94 -14.24 10.94
CA VAL A 7 -7.49 -15.61 10.64
C VAL A 7 -8.18 -16.17 9.39
N GLN A 8 -9.47 -15.91 9.21
CA GLN A 8 -10.19 -16.35 8.01
C GLN A 8 -9.68 -15.67 6.74
N SER A 9 -9.42 -14.36 6.78
CA SER A 9 -8.87 -13.60 5.65
C SER A 9 -7.48 -14.13 5.26
N TRP A 10 -6.62 -14.40 6.24
CA TRP A 10 -5.29 -14.97 5.98
C TRP A 10 -5.37 -16.38 5.39
N ALA A 11 -6.31 -17.20 5.85
CA ALA A 11 -6.54 -18.53 5.29
C ALA A 11 -7.04 -18.46 3.83
N ASN A 12 -7.91 -17.50 3.52
CA ASN A 12 -8.44 -17.31 2.17
C ASN A 12 -7.39 -16.77 1.19
N GLU A 13 -6.47 -15.93 1.66
CA GLU A 13 -5.42 -15.30 0.83
C GLU A 13 -4.05 -15.99 0.97
N LEU A 14 -4.00 -17.15 1.62
CA LEU A 14 -2.76 -17.84 1.97
C LEU A 14 -1.89 -18.11 0.74
N ASP A 15 -2.50 -18.54 -0.35
CA ASP A 15 -1.80 -18.84 -1.61
C ASP A 15 -1.07 -17.60 -2.16
N VAL A 16 -1.71 -16.43 -2.08
CA VAL A 16 -1.12 -15.16 -2.52
C VAL A 16 0.02 -14.75 -1.59
N LEU A 17 -0.16 -14.90 -0.28
CA LEU A 17 0.86 -14.57 0.72
C LEU A 17 2.11 -15.45 0.58
N LEU A 18 1.94 -16.73 0.24
CA LEU A 18 3.04 -17.68 0.08
C LEU A 18 3.92 -17.37 -1.14
N THR A 19 3.42 -16.65 -2.15
CA THR A 19 4.25 -16.20 -3.29
C THR A 19 5.49 -15.40 -2.87
N PHE A 20 5.44 -14.74 -1.70
CA PHE A 20 6.60 -14.07 -1.11
C PHE A 20 7.81 -15.01 -0.96
N MET A 21 7.56 -16.29 -0.67
CA MET A 21 8.59 -17.30 -0.44
C MET A 21 9.25 -17.78 -1.73
N ASP A 22 8.61 -17.59 -2.89
CA ASP A 22 9.16 -17.96 -4.20
C ASP A 22 10.28 -17.00 -4.64
N TYR A 23 10.31 -15.78 -4.10
CA TYR A 23 11.33 -14.80 -4.43
C TYR A 23 12.70 -15.14 -3.80
N PRO A 24 13.83 -14.80 -4.46
CA PRO A 24 15.17 -14.95 -3.89
C PRO A 24 15.37 -14.19 -2.57
N SER A 25 16.17 -14.76 -1.67
CA SER A 25 16.46 -14.16 -0.35
C SER A 25 17.06 -12.75 -0.45
N SER A 26 17.79 -12.44 -1.53
CA SER A 26 18.40 -11.13 -1.78
C SER A 26 17.39 -9.99 -1.92
N ILE A 27 16.15 -10.28 -2.38
CA ILE A 27 15.12 -9.27 -2.59
C ILE A 27 13.99 -9.32 -1.55
N ARG A 28 13.86 -10.42 -0.80
CA ARG A 28 12.85 -10.56 0.26
C ARG A 28 12.90 -9.45 1.31
N SER A 29 14.11 -8.98 1.66
CA SER A 29 14.29 -7.88 2.60
C SER A 29 13.64 -6.59 2.12
N VAL A 30 13.74 -6.29 0.82
CA VAL A 30 13.13 -5.11 0.20
C VAL A 30 11.62 -5.28 0.13
N ILE A 31 11.13 -6.45 -0.30
CA ILE A 31 9.70 -6.76 -0.43
C ILE A 31 8.98 -6.72 0.93
N TYR A 32 9.62 -7.23 1.99
CA TYR A 32 9.04 -7.24 3.34
C TYR A 32 8.90 -5.84 3.95
N THR A 33 9.66 -4.85 3.46
CA THR A 33 9.57 -3.48 3.98
C THR A 33 8.39 -2.73 3.37
N THR A 34 7.55 -2.15 4.22
CA THR A 34 6.45 -1.26 3.80
C THR A 34 6.91 0.19 3.60
N ASN A 35 8.17 0.51 3.94
CA ASN A 35 8.75 1.86 3.90
C ASN A 35 8.46 2.62 2.61
N ALA A 36 8.63 1.98 1.44
CA ALA A 36 8.42 2.62 0.15
C ALA A 36 6.94 2.96 -0.09
N ILE A 37 6.04 2.03 0.23
CA ILE A 37 4.59 2.20 0.07
C ILE A 37 4.08 3.26 1.06
N GLU A 38 4.46 3.15 2.34
CA GLU A 38 4.08 4.10 3.38
C GLU A 38 4.58 5.52 3.07
N ARG A 39 5.83 5.65 2.62
CA ARG A 39 6.40 6.94 2.19
C ARG A 39 5.61 7.53 1.03
N THR A 40 5.26 6.72 0.03
CA THR A 40 4.49 7.16 -1.14
C THR A 40 3.09 7.65 -0.71
N ILE A 41 2.38 6.85 0.09
CA ILE A 41 1.06 7.23 0.62
C ILE A 41 1.15 8.52 1.44
N LYS A 42 2.19 8.67 2.27
CA LYS A 42 2.42 9.87 3.07
C LYS A 42 2.62 11.11 2.21
N GLU A 43 3.44 11.03 1.16
CA GLU A 43 3.66 12.14 0.22
C GLU A 43 2.38 12.52 -0.53
N ILE A 44 1.63 11.54 -1.03
CA ILE A 44 0.33 11.79 -1.68
C ILE A 44 -0.61 12.53 -0.72
N ARG A 45 -0.77 12.02 0.51
CA ARG A 45 -1.63 12.67 1.51
C ARG A 45 -1.16 14.08 1.86
N LYS A 46 0.15 14.31 1.95
CA LYS A 46 0.72 15.64 2.22
C LYS A 46 0.40 16.64 1.11
N ARG A 47 0.51 16.23 -0.15
CA ARG A 47 0.23 17.06 -1.33
C ARG A 47 -1.25 17.40 -1.47
N LEU A 48 -2.13 16.47 -1.11
CA LEU A 48 -3.59 16.67 -1.17
C LEU A 48 -4.15 17.40 0.06
N LYS A 49 -3.47 17.36 1.21
CA LYS A 49 -3.91 18.01 2.46
C LYS A 49 -4.27 19.51 2.35
N PRO A 50 -3.54 20.38 1.64
CA PRO A 50 -3.90 21.80 1.52
C PRO A 50 -5.13 22.05 0.63
N MET A 51 -5.68 21.02 -0.03
CA MET A 51 -6.76 21.17 -0.99
C MET A 51 -8.09 20.88 -0.30
N ASN A 52 -8.86 21.94 -0.02
CA ASN A 52 -10.12 21.85 0.72
C ASN A 52 -11.20 21.03 -0.01
N SER A 53 -11.16 20.99 -1.35
CA SER A 53 -11.99 20.11 -2.16
C SER A 53 -11.21 19.62 -3.37
N LEU A 54 -11.27 18.31 -3.62
CA LEU A 54 -10.84 17.71 -4.87
C LEU A 54 -12.10 17.52 -5.72
N ASN A 55 -12.18 18.26 -6.82
CA ASN A 55 -13.39 18.31 -7.65
C ASN A 55 -13.53 17.08 -8.57
N SER A 56 -12.47 16.30 -8.76
CA SER A 56 -12.46 15.02 -9.50
C SER A 56 -11.21 14.20 -9.19
N LEU A 57 -11.24 12.90 -9.53
CA LEU A 57 -10.07 12.03 -9.44
C LEU A 57 -8.91 12.51 -10.34
N GLU A 58 -9.24 12.97 -11.55
CA GLU A 58 -8.28 13.54 -12.50
C GLU A 58 -7.54 14.75 -11.94
N ALA A 59 -8.23 15.60 -11.15
CA ALA A 59 -7.58 16.70 -10.46
C ALA A 59 -6.52 16.18 -9.49
N ALA A 60 -6.88 15.18 -8.65
CA ALA A 60 -5.97 14.54 -7.70
C ALA A 60 -4.74 13.94 -8.39
N GLU A 61 -4.93 13.24 -9.51
CA GLU A 61 -3.84 12.70 -10.32
C GLU A 61 -2.91 13.81 -10.83
N LYS A 62 -3.49 14.88 -11.40
CA LYS A 62 -2.71 16.02 -11.89
C LYS A 62 -1.82 16.63 -10.79
N ILE A 63 -2.34 16.73 -9.57
CA ILE A 63 -1.59 17.24 -8.41
C ILE A 63 -0.49 16.26 -7.98
N VAL A 64 -0.75 14.95 -8.02
CA VAL A 64 0.27 13.96 -7.66
C VAL A 64 1.42 13.92 -8.69
N TYR A 65 1.09 14.01 -9.99
CA TYR A 65 2.07 13.84 -11.08
C TYR A 65 2.76 15.13 -11.56
N LEU A 66 2.09 16.29 -11.54
CA LEU A 66 2.62 17.55 -12.14
C LEU A 66 3.12 18.57 -11.12
N THR A 67 3.08 18.26 -9.82
CA THR A 67 3.60 19.13 -8.75
C THR A 67 4.96 18.64 -8.27
#